data_AF-A0AAC9NU90-F1
#
_entry.id   AF-A0AAC9NU90-F1
#
_cell.length_a   1.000
_cell.length_b   1.000
_cell.length_c   1.000
_cell.angle_alpha   90.00
_cell.angle_beta   90.00
_cell.angle_gamma   90.00
#
_symmetry.space_group_name_H-M   'P 1'
#
loop_
_entity.id
_entity.type
_entity.pdbx_description
1 polymer ?
#
loop_
_entity_poly.entity_id
_entity_poly.type
_entity_poly.pdbx_seq_one_letter_code
_entity_poly.pdbx_strand_id
1 'polypeptide(L)'
;MTQEEEMSFESFNVDQMALVTAIKGELSKQNPSLPFEPALFNKIVEAANMIVEECRRERTFAEVKMTPQEWLISDDVGESSQYMLTVLADIGHPVPNGETPRDVDDLARCIRMVKACGLESKIPKLRVMGDKWARIAEYWEELKNLYAAKEHAEIYDFLLFRE
;
A
#
# COMPACT_ATOMS: atom_id res chain seq x y z
N MET A 1 -6.68 0.34 24.53
CA MET A 1 -5.91 -0.76 23.93
C MET A 1 -6.80 -1.35 22.85
N THR A 2 -6.84 -0.69 21.69
CA THR A 2 -7.69 -1.06 20.57
C THR A 2 -6.89 -1.97 19.65
N GLN A 3 -7.40 -3.17 19.43
CA GLN A 3 -6.92 -4.07 18.39
C GLN A 3 -7.11 -3.33 17.06
N GLU A 4 -6.00 -2.83 16.50
CA GLU A 4 -5.92 -2.59 15.06
C GLU A 4 -6.31 -3.92 14.42
N GLU A 5 -7.34 -3.95 13.58
CA GLU A 5 -7.60 -5.12 12.74
C GLU A 5 -6.35 -5.28 11.87
N GLU A 6 -5.41 -6.12 12.35
CA GLU A 6 -4.26 -6.56 11.57
C GLU A 6 -4.85 -7.09 10.26
N MET A 7 -4.43 -6.50 9.14
CA MET A 7 -4.62 -7.14 7.85
C MET A 7 -3.76 -8.40 7.86
N SER A 8 -4.29 -9.49 8.41
CA SER A 8 -3.58 -10.76 8.47
C SER A 8 -3.81 -11.49 7.15
N PHE A 9 -2.86 -11.39 6.24
CA PHE A 9 -2.79 -12.32 5.12
C PHE A 9 -2.16 -13.62 5.62
N GLU A 10 -2.97 -14.68 5.71
CA GLU A 10 -2.45 -16.02 5.96
C GLU A 10 -1.90 -16.59 4.66
N SER A 11 -0.60 -16.93 4.66
CA SER A 11 -0.01 -17.62 3.52
C SER A 11 -0.66 -18.99 3.35
N PHE A 12 -0.89 -19.38 2.10
CA PHE A 12 -1.52 -20.66 1.81
C PHE A 12 -0.99 -21.29 0.52
N ASN A 13 -1.18 -22.60 0.44
CA ASN A 13 -0.76 -23.37 -0.73
C ASN A 13 -1.86 -23.33 -1.79
N VAL A 14 -1.55 -22.70 -2.92
CA VAL A 14 -2.37 -22.73 -4.13
C VAL A 14 -2.07 -24.01 -4.92
N ASP A 15 -3.11 -24.69 -5.40
CA ASP A 15 -2.97 -25.74 -6.41
C ASP A 15 -2.57 -25.08 -7.75
N GLN A 16 -1.28 -25.18 -8.05
CA GLN A 16 -0.68 -24.56 -9.23
C GLN A 16 -1.30 -25.06 -10.54
N MET A 17 -1.74 -26.32 -10.62
CA MET A 17 -2.27 -26.88 -11.85
C MET A 17 -3.75 -26.58 -12.05
N ALA A 18 -4.50 -26.47 -10.95
CA ALA A 18 -5.83 -25.87 -10.98
C ALA A 18 -5.75 -24.41 -11.48
N LEU A 19 -4.78 -23.63 -11.02
CA LEU A 19 -4.59 -22.24 -11.45
C LEU A 19 -4.19 -22.13 -12.93
N VAL A 20 -3.24 -22.94 -13.41
CA VAL A 20 -2.90 -23.03 -14.84
C VAL A 20 -4.14 -23.36 -15.69
N THR A 21 -4.95 -24.31 -15.25
CA THR A 21 -6.19 -24.69 -15.93
C THR A 21 -7.20 -23.55 -15.95
N ALA A 22 -7.33 -22.81 -14.85
CA ALA A 22 -8.21 -21.66 -14.76
C ALA A 22 -7.78 -20.52 -15.70
N ILE A 23 -6.48 -20.17 -15.71
CA ILE A 23 -5.94 -19.14 -16.61
C ILE A 23 -6.16 -19.54 -18.07
N LYS A 24 -5.84 -20.79 -18.44
CA LYS A 24 -6.08 -21.33 -19.78
C LYS A 24 -7.57 -21.27 -20.16
N GLY A 25 -8.44 -21.66 -19.25
CA GLY A 25 -9.89 -21.65 -19.44
C GLY A 25 -10.41 -20.24 -19.69
N GLU A 26 -9.93 -19.27 -18.93
CA GLU A 26 -10.30 -17.86 -19.09
C GLU A 26 -9.83 -17.29 -20.43
N LEU A 27 -8.58 -17.57 -20.84
CA LEU A 27 -8.07 -17.16 -22.16
C LEU A 27 -8.88 -17.78 -23.31
N SER A 28 -9.33 -19.03 -23.16
CA SER A 28 -10.18 -19.71 -24.14
C SER A 28 -11.57 -19.08 -24.25
N LYS A 29 -12.14 -18.57 -23.15
CA LYS A 29 -13.41 -17.83 -23.19
C LYS A 29 -13.26 -16.50 -23.93
N GLN A 30 -12.16 -15.79 -23.67
CA GLN A 30 -11.88 -14.50 -24.30
C GLN A 30 -11.54 -14.65 -25.79
N ASN A 31 -10.85 -15.73 -26.17
CA ASN A 31 -10.59 -16.09 -27.56
C ASN A 31 -10.69 -17.61 -27.77
N PRO A 32 -11.85 -18.13 -28.21
CA PRO A 32 -12.07 -19.56 -28.44
C PRO A 32 -11.15 -20.19 -29.50
N SER A 33 -10.55 -19.38 -30.37
CA SER A 33 -9.64 -19.81 -31.42
C SER A 33 -8.16 -19.70 -31.05
N LEU A 34 -7.84 -19.30 -29.82
CA LEU A 34 -6.47 -19.09 -29.36
C LEU A 34 -5.66 -20.41 -29.40
N PRO A 35 -4.56 -20.47 -30.17
CA PRO A 35 -3.71 -21.64 -30.14
C PRO A 35 -2.90 -21.68 -28.83
N PHE A 36 -3.03 -22.77 -28.07
CA PHE A 36 -2.18 -23.03 -26.90
C PHE A 36 -0.89 -23.71 -27.32
N GLU A 37 -0.07 -22.98 -28.06
CA GLU A 37 1.28 -23.42 -28.40
C GLU A 37 2.19 -23.45 -27.16
N PRO A 38 3.31 -24.20 -27.19
CA PRO A 38 4.19 -24.35 -26.04
C PRO A 38 4.67 -23.03 -25.42
N ALA A 39 4.90 -22.00 -26.25
CA ALA A 39 5.35 -20.70 -25.78
C ALA A 39 4.32 -20.02 -24.87
N LEU A 40 3.06 -19.95 -25.30
CA LEU A 40 1.97 -19.39 -24.49
C LEU A 40 1.72 -20.25 -23.24
N PHE A 41 1.72 -21.57 -23.38
CA PHE A 41 1.52 -22.47 -22.24
C PHE A 41 2.60 -22.28 -21.16
N ASN A 42 3.86 -22.13 -21.56
CA ASN A 42 4.96 -21.84 -20.63
C ASN A 42 4.74 -20.50 -19.91
N LYS A 43 4.22 -19.46 -20.58
CA LYS A 43 3.88 -18.18 -19.94
C LYS A 43 2.73 -18.29 -18.93
N ILE A 44 1.75 -19.15 -19.20
CA ILE A 44 0.69 -19.46 -18.23
C ILE A 44 1.29 -20.12 -16.98
N VAL A 45 2.22 -21.06 -17.17
CA VAL A 45 2.91 -21.73 -16.05
C VAL A 45 3.76 -20.75 -15.25
N GLU A 46 4.53 -19.87 -15.92
CA GLU A 46 5.30 -18.82 -15.25
C GLU A 46 4.39 -17.90 -14.43
N ALA A 47 3.26 -17.44 -14.98
CA ALA A 47 2.29 -16.62 -14.28
C ALA A 47 1.70 -17.34 -13.05
N ALA A 48 1.33 -18.61 -13.20
CA ALA A 48 0.82 -19.41 -12.09
C ALA A 48 1.88 -19.60 -10.99
N ASN A 49 3.15 -19.81 -11.36
CA ASN A 49 4.24 -19.93 -10.40
C ASN A 49 4.43 -18.65 -9.59
N MET A 50 4.45 -17.49 -10.25
CA MET A 50 4.57 -16.19 -9.56
C MET A 50 3.43 -15.98 -8.55
N ILE A 51 2.19 -16.33 -8.91
CA ILE A 51 1.04 -16.22 -8.00
C ILE A 51 1.18 -17.20 -6.82
N VAL A 52 1.57 -18.46 -7.09
CA VAL A 52 1.78 -19.47 -6.03
C VAL A 52 2.87 -19.03 -5.06
N GLU A 53 3.97 -18.48 -5.55
CA GLU A 53 5.05 -17.93 -4.73
C GLU A 53 4.53 -16.79 -3.85
N GLU A 54 3.78 -15.86 -4.43
CA GLU A 54 3.22 -14.71 -3.71
C GLU A 54 2.14 -15.10 -2.68
N CYS A 55 1.38 -16.17 -2.92
CA CYS A 55 0.42 -16.72 -1.94
C CYS A 55 1.10 -17.48 -0.80
N ARG A 56 2.29 -18.04 -1.03
CA ARG A 56 3.07 -18.76 0.00
C ARG A 56 3.95 -17.83 0.82
N ARG A 57 4.31 -16.67 0.28
CA ARG A 57 5.18 -15.72 0.94
C ARG A 57 4.52 -15.18 2.20
N GLU A 58 5.26 -15.19 3.31
CA GLU A 58 4.86 -14.48 4.53
C GLU A 58 4.88 -12.97 4.25
N ARG A 59 3.86 -12.27 4.76
CA ARG A 59 3.79 -10.81 4.63
C ARG A 59 4.60 -10.14 5.71
N THR A 60 5.31 -9.09 5.32
CA THR A 60 6.01 -8.21 6.23
C THR A 60 5.17 -6.96 6.41
N PHE A 61 4.42 -6.88 7.51
CA PHE A 61 3.62 -5.71 7.85
C PHE A 61 4.39 -4.78 8.79
N ALA A 62 3.87 -3.56 8.94
CA ALA A 62 4.45 -2.53 9.79
C ALA A 62 4.60 -2.99 11.25
N GLU A 63 5.84 -2.95 11.75
CA GLU A 63 6.15 -3.21 13.15
C GLU A 63 6.60 -1.93 13.86
N VAL A 64 6.36 -1.85 15.17
CA VAL A 64 6.83 -0.73 15.99
C VAL A 64 8.36 -0.75 16.04
N LYS A 65 9.00 0.38 15.70
CA LYS A 65 10.47 0.59 15.60
C LYS A 65 11.14 0.10 14.31
N MET A 66 10.41 0.06 13.19
CA MET A 66 11.04 -0.08 11.88
C MET A 66 11.91 1.13 11.51
N THR A 67 13.03 0.89 10.85
CA THR A 67 13.78 1.93 10.14
C THR A 67 13.02 2.36 8.87
N PRO A 68 13.29 3.56 8.32
CA PRO A 68 12.75 3.96 7.01
C PRO A 68 13.02 2.94 5.90
N GLN A 69 14.19 2.30 5.90
CA GLN A 69 14.55 1.29 4.92
C GLN A 69 13.72 0.01 5.08
N GLU A 70 13.47 -0.43 6.32
CA GLU A 70 12.59 -1.58 6.60
C GLU A 70 11.15 -1.30 6.21
N TRP A 71 10.64 -0.08 6.43
CA TRP A 71 9.33 0.31 5.91
C TRP A 71 9.27 0.16 4.39
N LEU A 72 10.24 0.72 3.65
CA LEU A 72 10.24 0.73 2.17
C LEU A 72 10.23 -0.66 1.52
N ILE A 73 10.66 -1.71 2.24
CA ILE A 73 10.65 -3.09 1.74
C ILE A 73 9.49 -3.92 2.30
N SER A 74 8.65 -3.32 3.15
CA SER A 74 7.47 -3.98 3.72
C SER A 74 6.30 -4.03 2.73
N ASP A 75 5.33 -4.91 3.00
CA ASP A 75 4.09 -5.04 2.22
C ASP A 75 3.05 -3.95 2.51
N ASP A 76 3.34 -3.04 3.46
CA ASP A 76 2.44 -1.95 3.87
C ASP A 76 2.65 -0.64 3.09
N VAL A 77 3.65 -0.59 2.21
CA VAL A 77 4.03 0.62 1.47
C VAL A 77 2.98 0.99 0.43
N GLY A 78 2.54 2.25 0.46
CA GLY A 78 1.81 2.91 -0.63
C GLY A 78 2.53 4.16 -1.13
N GLU A 79 2.19 4.64 -2.33
CA GLU A 79 2.84 5.78 -3.00
C GLU A 79 2.93 7.03 -2.11
N SER A 80 1.82 7.36 -1.42
CA SER A 80 1.73 8.50 -0.51
C SER A 80 2.62 8.34 0.74
N SER A 81 2.64 7.15 1.35
CA SER A 81 3.50 6.85 2.49
C SER A 81 4.98 6.83 2.13
N GLN A 82 5.32 6.35 0.93
CA GLN A 82 6.67 6.35 0.39
C GLN A 82 7.15 7.78 0.18
N TYR A 83 6.33 8.63 -0.47
CA TYR A 83 6.64 10.03 -0.62
C TYR A 83 6.81 10.73 0.73
N MET A 84 5.86 10.56 1.65
CA MET A 84 5.92 11.17 2.98
C MET A 84 7.20 10.75 3.73
N LEU A 85 7.59 9.47 3.64
CA LEU A 85 8.82 8.98 4.24
C LEU A 85 10.07 9.68 3.68
N THR A 86 10.13 9.94 2.36
CA THR A 86 11.24 10.71 1.75
C THR A 86 11.41 12.08 2.37
N VAL A 87 10.31 12.76 2.66
CA VAL A 87 10.30 14.08 3.30
C VAL A 87 10.68 13.98 4.78
N LEU A 88 10.07 13.07 5.53
CA LEU A 88 10.21 13.03 6.99
C LEU A 88 11.59 12.54 7.43
N ALA A 89 12.11 11.51 6.75
CA ALA A 89 13.38 10.87 7.06
C ALA A 89 14.59 11.50 6.34
N ASP A 90 14.37 12.57 5.56
CA ASP A 90 15.40 13.22 4.73
C ASP A 90 16.10 12.23 3.78
N ILE A 91 15.34 11.29 3.21
CA ILE A 91 15.86 10.30 2.27
C ILE A 91 15.45 10.66 0.84
N GLY A 92 16.43 10.78 -0.05
CA GLY A 92 16.19 11.15 -1.45
C GLY A 92 15.92 12.65 -1.67
N HIS A 93 15.31 12.98 -2.81
CA HIS A 93 15.02 14.35 -3.24
C HIS A 93 13.52 14.52 -3.47
N PRO A 94 12.74 14.88 -2.44
CA PRO A 94 11.29 14.99 -2.58
C PRO A 94 10.93 16.19 -3.46
N VAL A 95 10.05 15.96 -4.43
CA VAL A 95 9.45 17.00 -5.26
C VAL A 95 8.24 17.61 -4.56
N PRO A 96 8.07 18.95 -4.51
CA PRO A 96 6.83 19.56 -4.03
C PRO A 96 5.61 19.04 -4.78
N ASN A 97 4.46 18.90 -4.10
CA ASN A 97 3.22 18.35 -4.65
C ASN A 97 3.33 16.90 -5.16
N GLY A 98 4.19 16.08 -4.53
CA GLY A 98 4.26 14.65 -4.84
C GLY A 98 3.01 13.89 -4.38
N GLU A 99 3.04 12.56 -4.49
CA GLU A 99 1.88 11.71 -4.20
C GLU A 99 1.32 11.95 -2.79
N THR A 100 0.02 12.22 -2.70
CA THR A 100 -0.73 12.48 -1.46
C THR A 100 -1.78 11.40 -1.24
N PRO A 101 -2.21 11.14 0.01
CA PRO A 101 -3.35 10.26 0.26
C PRO A 101 -4.59 10.66 -0.53
N ARG A 102 -5.19 9.69 -1.23
CA ARG A 102 -6.41 9.90 -2.03
C ARG A 102 -7.66 9.36 -1.32
N ASP A 103 -7.46 8.45 -0.38
CA ASP A 103 -8.50 7.80 0.40
C ASP A 103 -8.01 7.48 1.83
N VAL A 104 -8.89 6.82 2.59
CA VAL A 104 -8.64 6.40 3.97
C VAL A 104 -7.49 5.39 4.05
N ASP A 105 -7.36 4.47 3.08
CA ASP A 105 -6.35 3.42 3.11
C ASP A 105 -4.95 4.00 2.87
N ASP A 106 -4.83 4.97 1.96
CA ASP A 106 -3.60 5.71 1.74
C ASP A 106 -3.17 6.47 3.00
N LEU A 107 -4.11 7.16 3.66
CA LEU A 107 -3.83 7.88 4.91
C LEU A 107 -3.45 6.90 6.02
N ALA A 108 -4.12 5.75 6.10
CA ALA A 108 -3.83 4.70 7.06
C ALA A 108 -2.38 4.21 6.93
N ARG A 109 -1.89 4.01 5.70
CA ARG A 109 -0.47 3.65 5.44
C ARG A 109 0.49 4.75 5.91
N CYS A 110 0.18 6.02 5.66
CA CYS A 110 0.95 7.15 6.19
C CYS A 110 1.01 7.17 7.72
N ILE A 111 -0.11 6.97 8.40
CA ILE A 111 -0.17 6.93 9.88
C ILE A 111 0.63 5.75 10.43
N ARG A 112 0.46 4.55 9.85
CA ARG A 112 1.24 3.36 10.25
C ARG A 112 2.73 3.59 10.06
N MET A 113 3.16 4.19 8.95
CA MET A 113 4.56 4.53 8.68
C MET A 113 5.14 5.45 9.74
N VAL A 114 4.45 6.55 10.07
CA VAL A 114 4.94 7.52 11.06
C VAL A 114 5.11 6.88 12.43
N LYS A 115 4.15 6.05 12.84
CA LYS A 115 4.19 5.28 14.09
C LYS A 115 5.33 4.26 14.09
N ALA A 116 5.44 3.46 13.02
CA ALA A 116 6.46 2.42 12.87
C ALA A 116 7.87 3.00 12.91
N CYS A 117 8.12 4.09 12.18
CA CYS A 117 9.42 4.73 12.06
C CYS A 117 9.73 5.81 13.11
N GLY A 118 8.80 6.10 14.02
CA GLY A 118 9.00 7.11 15.06
C GLY A 118 9.17 8.54 14.53
N LEU A 119 8.47 8.88 13.45
CA LEU A 119 8.65 10.14 12.70
C LEU A 119 7.67 11.25 13.10
N GLU A 120 6.91 11.07 14.17
CA GLU A 120 5.87 12.01 14.63
C GLU A 120 6.38 13.46 14.76
N SER A 121 7.57 13.63 15.34
CA SER A 121 8.20 14.95 15.53
C SER A 121 8.57 15.66 14.21
N LYS A 122 8.55 14.96 13.08
CA LYS A 122 8.96 15.46 11.77
C LYS A 122 7.79 15.92 10.90
N ILE A 123 6.54 15.64 11.28
CA ILE A 123 5.33 16.04 10.54
C ILE A 123 5.34 17.51 10.07
N PRO A 124 5.83 18.50 10.86
CA PRO A 124 5.88 19.89 10.40
C PRO A 124 6.66 20.13 9.09
N LYS A 125 7.56 19.21 8.68
CA LYS A 125 8.29 19.30 7.41
C LYS A 125 7.37 19.27 6.18
N LEU A 126 6.20 18.64 6.28
CA LEU A 126 5.25 18.53 5.17
C LEU A 126 4.61 19.88 4.78
N ARG A 127 4.70 20.90 5.65
CA ARG A 127 4.11 22.24 5.42
C ARG A 127 4.63 22.97 4.19
N VAL A 128 5.80 22.58 3.67
CA VAL A 128 6.40 23.20 2.49
C VAL A 128 6.27 22.33 1.23
N MET A 129 5.52 21.22 1.31
CA MET A 129 5.43 20.22 0.25
C MET A 129 4.17 20.33 -0.62
N GLY A 130 3.55 21.51 -0.63
CA GLY A 130 2.30 21.78 -1.35
C GLY A 130 1.08 21.84 -0.44
N ASP A 131 -0.02 22.41 -0.94
CA ASP A 131 -1.19 22.78 -0.13
C ASP A 131 -1.83 21.57 0.56
N LYS A 132 -1.95 20.45 -0.18
CA LYS A 132 -2.48 19.20 0.37
C LYS A 132 -1.64 18.66 1.54
N TRP A 133 -0.31 18.64 1.37
CA TRP A 133 0.58 18.16 2.42
C TRP A 133 0.66 19.14 3.60
N ALA A 134 0.59 20.43 3.33
CA ALA A 134 0.55 21.45 4.36
C ALA A 134 -0.70 21.32 5.22
N ARG A 135 -1.86 21.11 4.60
CA ARG A 135 -3.12 20.85 5.28
C ARG A 135 -3.06 19.55 6.08
N ILE A 136 -2.57 18.45 5.51
CA ILE A 136 -2.40 17.18 6.26
C ILE A 136 -1.52 17.40 7.50
N ALA A 137 -0.45 18.18 7.38
CA ALA A 137 0.46 18.47 8.51
C ALA A 137 -0.20 19.35 9.58
N GLU A 138 -1.09 20.26 9.19
CA GLU A 138 -1.85 21.13 10.09
C GLU A 138 -2.89 20.34 10.89
N TYR A 139 -3.62 19.43 10.23
CA TYR A 139 -4.71 18.66 10.82
C TYR A 139 -4.29 17.23 11.22
N TRP A 140 -2.99 16.96 11.35
CA TRP A 140 -2.46 15.61 11.54
C TRP A 140 -3.06 14.88 12.75
N GLU A 141 -3.16 15.55 13.90
CA GLU A 141 -3.76 14.96 15.11
C GLU A 141 -5.24 14.64 14.93
N GLU A 142 -5.98 15.51 14.25
CA GLU A 142 -7.40 15.31 13.96
C GLU A 142 -7.60 14.12 13.02
N LEU A 143 -6.79 14.02 11.95
CA LEU A 143 -6.81 12.91 11.02
C LEU A 143 -6.52 11.57 11.70
N LYS A 144 -5.54 11.52 12.61
CA LYS A 144 -5.28 10.32 13.42
C LYS A 144 -6.48 9.95 14.30
N ASN A 145 -7.13 10.94 14.91
CA ASN A 145 -8.29 10.70 15.76
C ASN A 145 -9.50 10.20 14.95
N LEU A 146 -9.77 10.78 13.78
CA LEU A 146 -10.80 10.31 12.86
C LEU A 146 -10.53 8.88 12.40
N TYR A 147 -9.28 8.57 12.05
CA TYR A 147 -8.87 7.22 11.66
C TYR A 147 -9.07 6.21 12.79
N ALA A 148 -8.62 6.55 14.01
CA ALA A 148 -8.81 5.71 15.18
C ALA A 148 -10.29 5.50 15.55
N ALA A 149 -11.14 6.50 15.28
CA ALA A 149 -12.59 6.44 15.50
C ALA A 149 -13.36 5.75 14.34
N LYS A 150 -12.68 5.36 13.25
CA LYS A 150 -13.27 4.81 12.03
C LYS A 150 -14.26 5.77 11.33
N GLU A 151 -14.05 7.07 11.49
CA GLU A 151 -14.84 8.15 10.85
C GLU A 151 -14.35 8.36 9.40
N HIS A 152 -14.59 7.35 8.56
CA HIS A 152 -14.03 7.27 7.21
C HIS A 152 -14.61 8.33 6.27
N ALA A 153 -15.87 8.71 6.43
CA ALA A 153 -16.53 9.68 5.56
C ALA A 153 -15.91 11.08 5.73
N GLU A 154 -15.58 11.44 6.97
CA GLU A 154 -14.96 12.70 7.36
C GLU A 154 -13.53 12.80 6.81
N ILE A 155 -12.79 11.68 6.81
CA ILE A 155 -11.47 11.60 6.17
C ILE A 155 -11.61 11.78 4.65
N TYR A 156 -12.57 11.11 4.01
CA TYR A 156 -12.81 11.26 2.58
C TYR A 156 -13.12 12.72 2.23
N ASP A 157 -14.04 13.35 2.96
CA ASP A 157 -14.41 14.74 2.75
C ASP A 157 -13.22 15.68 2.94
N PHE A 158 -12.37 15.42 3.93
CA PHE A 158 -11.14 16.18 4.15
C PHE A 158 -10.17 16.06 2.96
N LEU A 159 -9.93 14.84 2.46
CA LEU A 159 -8.97 14.57 1.39
C LEU A 159 -9.47 15.02 0.01
N LEU A 160 -10.78 14.98 -0.22
CA LEU A 160 -11.42 15.39 -1.47
C LEU A 160 -11.66 16.89 -1.56
N PHE A 161 -11.52 17.63 -0.47
CA PHE A 161 -11.65 19.07 -0.49
C PHE A 161 -10.63 19.69 -1.45
N ARG A 162 -11.13 20.17 -2.59
CA ARG A 162 -10.37 20.95 -3.55
C ARG A 162 -10.51 22.41 -3.15
N GLU A 163 -9.37 23.10 -3.02
CA GLU A 163 -9.33 24.56 -2.95
C GLU A 163 -9.96 25.18 -4.21
#